data_AF-X8DXL2-F1
#
_entry.id   AF-X8DXL2-F1
#
_cell.length_a   1.000
_cell.length_b   1.000
_cell.length_c   1.000
_cell.angle_alpha   90.00
_cell.angle_beta   90.00
_cell.angle_gamma   90.00
#
_symmetry.space_group_name_H-M   'P 1'
#
loop_
_entity.id
_entity.type
_entity.pdbx_description
1 polymer ?
#
loop_
_entity_poly.entity_id
_entity_poly.type
_entity_poly.pdbx_seq_one_letter_code
_entity_poly.pdbx_strand_id
1 'polypeptide(L)'
;MISPGGVGFDISCGVRMLSADLERGEFAKVGKLVMDRLSKRIPRGAGPGAVRAPVSDEELDQVLRGGSRYVVEHGDGSQLDLDRCEDGGVFEEADPAAVSERARARDATNWAAWVRGITSWKSSMSPRCSTSRSPRLSGCAPARSA
;
A
#
# COMPACT_ATOMS: atom_id res chain seq x y z
N MET A 1 -16.87 8.23 25.69
CA MET A 1 -15.65 7.59 26.21
C MET A 1 -14.90 7.00 25.03
N ILE A 2 -13.59 7.21 24.92
CA ILE A 2 -12.72 6.60 23.91
C ILE A 2 -11.79 5.65 24.66
N SER A 3 -11.64 4.41 24.17
CA SER A 3 -10.76 3.40 24.78
C SER A 3 -9.79 2.86 23.73
N PRO A 4 -8.47 3.04 23.90
CA PRO A 4 -7.47 2.47 22.98
C PRO A 4 -7.60 0.94 22.83
N GLY A 5 -8.06 0.25 23.89
CA GLY A 5 -8.24 -1.20 23.86
C GLY A 5 -9.35 -1.69 22.91
N GLY A 6 -10.31 -0.82 22.55
CA GLY A 6 -11.35 -1.15 21.57
C GLY A 6 -10.88 -1.00 20.12
N VAL A 7 -9.78 -0.29 19.88
CA VAL A 7 -9.16 -0.12 18.55
C VAL A 7 -8.15 -1.24 18.30
N GLY A 8 -7.38 -1.60 19.33
CA GLY A 8 -6.31 -2.59 19.24
C GLY A 8 -4.92 -1.95 19.19
N PHE A 9 -3.88 -2.79 19.28
CA PHE A 9 -2.48 -2.33 19.33
C PHE A 9 -1.92 -2.02 17.94
N ASP A 10 -2.38 -2.75 16.91
CA ASP A 10 -2.01 -2.53 15.50
C ASP A 10 -3.09 -1.66 14.84
N ILE A 11 -2.96 -0.36 15.05
CA ILE A 11 -3.93 0.64 14.59
C ILE A 11 -3.93 0.65 13.06
N SER A 12 -5.14 0.67 12.48
CA SER A 12 -5.36 0.62 11.03
C SER A 12 -4.85 -0.66 10.35
N CYS A 13 -4.78 -1.78 11.09
CA CYS A 13 -4.58 -3.08 10.46
C CYS A 13 -5.71 -3.34 9.45
N GLY A 14 -5.35 -3.48 8.19
CA GLY A 14 -6.30 -3.50 7.09
C GLY A 14 -5.92 -4.47 5.99
N VAL A 15 -6.82 -4.64 5.02
CA VAL A 15 -6.60 -5.47 3.84
C VAL A 15 -6.83 -4.62 2.60
N ARG A 16 -5.87 -4.63 1.67
CA ARG A 16 -6.04 -4.08 0.33
C ARG A 16 -6.13 -5.21 -0.68
N MET A 17 -7.13 -5.14 -1.56
CA MET A 17 -7.31 -6.09 -2.66
C MET A 17 -6.90 -5.44 -3.97
N LEU A 18 -6.00 -6.10 -4.72
CA LEU A 18 -5.65 -5.73 -6.09
C LEU A 18 -6.30 -6.73 -7.05
N SER A 19 -6.96 -6.22 -8.08
CA SER A 19 -7.56 -7.03 -9.14
C SER A 19 -6.77 -6.91 -10.44
N ALA A 20 -6.58 -8.04 -11.12
CA ALA A 20 -6.01 -8.07 -12.46
C ALA A 20 -6.95 -8.86 -13.39
N ASP A 21 -7.07 -8.42 -14.64
CA ASP A 21 -7.86 -9.09 -15.67
C ASP A 21 -7.09 -10.32 -16.20
N LEU A 22 -7.09 -11.40 -15.42
CA LEU A 22 -6.37 -12.63 -15.73
C LEU A 22 -7.24 -13.85 -15.47
N GLU A 23 -7.23 -14.81 -16.40
CA GLU A 23 -7.97 -16.04 -16.21
C GLU A 23 -7.23 -17.02 -15.30
N ARG A 24 -8.00 -17.91 -14.64
CA ARG A 24 -7.44 -18.92 -13.73
C ARG A 24 -6.39 -19.80 -14.39
N GLY A 25 -6.65 -20.25 -15.62
CA GLY A 25 -5.73 -21.10 -16.36
C GLY A 25 -4.42 -20.40 -16.74
N GLU A 26 -4.46 -19.09 -16.95
CA GLU A 26 -3.28 -18.29 -17.27
C GLU A 26 -2.44 -18.03 -16.02
N PHE A 27 -3.09 -17.62 -14.92
CA PHE A 27 -2.38 -17.43 -13.65
C PHE A 27 -1.76 -18.73 -13.13
N ALA A 28 -2.43 -19.87 -13.27
CA ALA A 28 -1.89 -21.15 -12.82
C ALA A 28 -0.52 -21.49 -13.45
N LYS A 29 -0.27 -21.02 -14.68
CA LYS A 29 1.00 -21.24 -15.39
C LYS A 29 2.15 -20.36 -14.87
N VAL A 30 1.84 -19.16 -14.37
CA VAL A 30 2.84 -18.15 -13.99
C VAL A 30 2.82 -17.80 -12.50
N GLY A 31 1.86 -18.31 -11.74
CA GLY A 31 1.55 -17.86 -10.38
C GLY A 31 2.74 -18.00 -9.44
N LYS A 32 3.45 -19.14 -9.49
CA LYS A 32 4.68 -19.34 -8.70
C LYS A 32 5.73 -18.28 -9.03
N LEU A 33 6.00 -18.03 -10.31
CA LEU A 33 6.97 -17.02 -10.74
C LEU A 33 6.58 -15.61 -10.28
N VAL A 34 5.29 -15.27 -10.37
CA VAL A 34 4.76 -13.99 -9.89
C VAL A 34 4.99 -13.86 -8.38
N MET A 35 4.60 -14.86 -7.60
CA MET A 35 4.78 -14.87 -6.15
C MET A 35 6.26 -14.79 -5.74
N ASP A 36 7.14 -15.52 -6.42
CA ASP A 36 8.59 -15.50 -6.15
C ASP A 36 9.19 -14.11 -6.42
N ARG A 37 8.73 -13.42 -7.49
CA ARG A 37 9.16 -12.06 -7.81
C ARG A 37 8.62 -11.03 -6.82
N LEU A 38 7.36 -11.16 -6.41
CA LEU A 38 6.75 -10.29 -5.41
C LEU A 38 7.45 -10.43 -4.05
N SER A 39 7.71 -11.67 -3.62
CA SER A 39 8.40 -11.94 -2.35
C SER A 39 9.81 -11.37 -2.27
N LYS A 40 10.47 -11.14 -3.41
CA LYS A 40 11.80 -10.49 -3.46
C LYS A 40 11.72 -8.97 -3.45
N ARG A 41 10.61 -8.40 -3.90
CA ARG A 41 10.41 -6.93 -4.03
C ARG A 41 9.69 -6.33 -2.83
N ILE A 42 8.88 -7.11 -2.14
CA ILE A 42 8.12 -6.70 -0.98
C ILE A 42 8.90 -7.12 0.28
N PRO A 43 9.41 -6.17 1.07
CA PRO A 43 10.13 -6.48 2.29
C PRO A 43 9.16 -7.08 3.31
N ARG A 44 9.63 -8.05 4.10
CA ARG A 44 8.82 -8.75 5.11
C ARG A 44 9.56 -8.77 6.44
N GLY A 45 8.82 -8.55 7.52
CA GLY A 45 9.35 -8.57 8.89
C GLY A 45 9.96 -7.25 9.35
N ALA A 46 10.34 -7.20 10.63
CA ALA A 46 10.94 -6.04 11.30
C ALA A 46 12.48 -5.98 11.16
N GLY A 47 13.03 -6.61 10.12
CA GLY A 47 14.47 -6.68 9.87
C GLY A 47 14.97 -5.55 8.97
N PRO A 48 16.28 -5.22 9.02
CA PRO A 48 16.87 -4.25 8.10
C PRO A 48 16.78 -4.76 6.67
N GLY A 49 15.95 -4.10 5.87
CA GLY A 49 15.59 -4.52 4.52
C GLY A 49 14.53 -3.59 3.98
N ALA A 50 14.89 -2.33 3.78
CA ALA A 50 13.97 -1.31 3.35
C ALA A 50 14.00 -1.16 1.82
N VAL A 51 12.84 -0.98 1.20
CA VAL A 51 12.75 -0.56 -0.22
C VAL A 51 13.15 0.91 -0.38
N ARG A 52 13.17 1.69 0.71
CA ARG A 52 13.58 3.09 0.73
C ARG A 52 14.35 3.42 2.01
N ALA A 53 15.33 4.32 1.91
CA ALA A 53 16.28 4.71 2.97
C ALA A 53 15.59 5.21 4.26
N PRO A 54 16.31 5.33 5.40
CA PRO A 54 15.76 5.95 6.61
C PRO A 54 15.16 7.33 6.30
N VAL A 55 13.98 7.56 6.88
CA VAL A 55 13.20 8.80 6.73
C VAL A 55 13.79 9.87 7.65
N SER A 56 13.80 11.11 7.19
CA SER A 56 13.97 12.26 8.09
C SER A 56 12.75 12.40 9.02
N ASP A 57 12.86 13.07 10.15
CA ASP A 57 11.68 13.25 11.03
C ASP A 57 10.60 14.09 10.32
N GLU A 58 11.02 15.03 9.47
CA GLU A 58 10.13 15.85 8.65
C GLU A 58 9.36 15.04 7.61
N GLU A 59 10.01 14.08 6.96
CA GLU A 59 9.34 13.21 6.00
C GLU A 59 8.40 12.22 6.71
N LEU A 60 8.74 11.77 7.93
CA LEU A 60 7.85 10.95 8.74
C LEU A 60 6.57 11.71 9.10
N ASP A 61 6.69 12.99 9.44
CA ASP A 61 5.54 13.86 9.69
C ASP A 61 4.62 14.01 8.47
N GLN A 62 5.21 14.15 7.28
CA GLN A 62 4.45 14.24 6.03
C GLN A 62 3.71 12.92 5.73
N VAL A 63 4.34 11.77 6.00
CA VAL A 63 3.70 10.46 5.87
C VAL A 63 2.57 10.29 6.89
N LEU A 64 2.77 10.66 8.14
CA LEU A 64 1.76 10.52 9.20
C LEU A 64 0.53 11.41 8.94
N ARG A 65 0.72 12.61 8.39
CA ARG A 65 -0.40 13.50 7.99
C ARG A 65 -1.03 13.10 6.67
N GLY A 66 -0.21 12.76 5.67
CA GLY A 66 -0.63 12.55 4.29
C GLY A 66 -1.00 11.11 3.95
N GLY A 67 -0.75 10.14 4.84
CA GLY A 67 -1.11 8.74 4.65
C GLY A 67 -0.73 8.16 3.29
N SER A 68 -1.67 7.48 2.64
CA SER A 68 -1.47 6.95 1.28
C SER A 68 -1.37 8.04 0.21
N ARG A 69 -1.96 9.22 0.43
CA ARG A 69 -1.90 10.35 -0.52
C ARG A 69 -0.46 10.82 -0.71
N TYR A 70 0.30 10.94 0.39
CA TYR A 70 1.72 11.26 0.35
C TYR A 70 2.49 10.32 -0.58
N VAL A 71 2.23 9.01 -0.48
CA VAL A 71 2.92 7.99 -1.28
C VAL A 71 2.62 8.13 -2.78
N VAL A 72 1.34 8.37 -3.12
CA VAL A 72 0.90 8.58 -4.51
C VAL A 72 1.50 9.86 -5.10
N GLU A 73 1.54 10.94 -4.34
CA GLU A 73 2.17 12.21 -4.74
C GLU A 73 3.68 12.07 -4.99
N HIS A 74 4.34 11.13 -4.29
CA HIS A 74 5.76 10.82 -4.45
C HIS A 74 6.06 9.75 -5.51
N GLY A 75 5.07 9.44 -6.36
CA GLY A 75 5.24 8.62 -7.57
C GLY A 75 4.99 7.12 -7.38
N ASP A 76 4.59 6.69 -6.19
CA ASP A 76 4.23 5.29 -5.90
C ASP A 76 2.71 5.12 -5.83
N GLY A 77 2.08 4.89 -6.98
CA GLY A 77 0.65 4.62 -7.11
C GLY A 77 -0.07 5.60 -8.04
N SER A 78 -1.39 5.63 -7.97
CA SER A 78 -2.24 6.44 -8.83
C SER A 78 -3.43 7.01 -8.06
N GLN A 79 -4.08 8.04 -8.62
CA GLN A 79 -5.30 8.62 -8.03
C GLN A 79 -6.39 7.57 -7.79
N LEU A 80 -6.50 6.58 -8.69
CA LEU A 80 -7.46 5.49 -8.57
C LEU A 80 -7.23 4.62 -7.32
N ASP A 81 -5.99 4.55 -6.82
CA ASP A 81 -5.67 3.83 -5.59
C ASP A 81 -6.20 4.57 -4.36
N LEU A 82 -6.21 5.91 -4.38
CA LEU A 82 -6.79 6.73 -3.31
C LEU A 82 -8.32 6.66 -3.34
N ASP A 83 -8.91 6.76 -4.53
CA ASP A 83 -10.38 6.71 -4.70
C ASP A 83 -10.99 5.37 -4.23
N ARG A 84 -10.18 4.31 -4.16
CA ARG A 84 -10.56 2.97 -3.70
C ARG A 84 -10.06 2.64 -2.29
N CYS A 85 -9.38 3.57 -1.64
CA CYS A 85 -8.95 3.42 -0.26
C CYS A 85 -10.01 3.99 0.67
N GLU A 86 -10.24 3.34 1.81
CA GLU A 86 -11.05 3.90 2.90
C GLU A 86 -10.51 5.28 3.28
N ASP A 87 -11.42 6.24 3.46
CA ASP A 87 -11.14 7.66 3.72
C ASP A 87 -10.14 8.32 2.74
N GLY A 88 -10.03 7.80 1.51
CA GLY A 88 -9.02 8.28 0.55
C GLY A 88 -7.58 7.95 0.98
N GLY A 89 -7.42 7.08 1.98
CA GLY A 89 -6.15 6.69 2.57
C GLY A 89 -5.51 7.76 3.46
N VAL A 90 -6.30 8.71 3.97
CA VAL A 90 -5.84 9.80 4.83
C VAL A 90 -6.80 9.96 6.01
N PHE A 91 -6.25 10.13 7.21
CA PHE A 91 -6.99 10.54 8.39
C PHE A 91 -6.72 12.03 8.62
N GLU A 92 -7.68 12.89 8.29
CA GLU A 92 -7.47 14.35 8.19
C GLU A 92 -7.14 15.00 9.55
N GLU A 93 -7.58 14.40 10.67
CA GLU A 93 -7.27 14.85 12.04
C GLU A 93 -5.96 14.28 12.60
N ALA A 94 -5.11 13.67 11.77
CA ALA A 94 -3.82 13.15 12.22
C ALA A 94 -2.90 14.26 12.74
N ASP A 95 -2.50 14.15 14.02
CA ASP A 95 -1.49 15.00 14.64
C ASP A 95 -0.21 14.20 14.94
N PRO A 96 0.85 14.35 14.13
CA PRO A 96 2.13 13.72 14.39
C PRO A 96 2.74 14.11 15.75
N ALA A 97 2.46 15.30 16.28
CA ALA A 97 2.99 15.73 17.57
C ALA A 97 2.44 14.90 18.74
N ALA A 98 1.28 14.25 18.56
CA ALA A 98 0.70 13.33 19.53
C ALA A 98 1.40 11.95 19.56
N VAL A 99 2.30 11.66 18.60
CA VAL A 99 3.03 10.39 18.51
C VAL A 99 4.34 10.48 19.30
N SER A 100 4.50 9.62 20.30
CA SER A 100 5.71 9.58 21.15
C SER A 100 7.00 9.30 20.35
N GLU A 101 8.12 9.87 20.81
CA GLU A 101 9.45 9.63 20.23
C GLU A 101 9.80 8.14 20.14
N ARG A 102 9.40 7.33 21.13
CA ARG A 102 9.62 5.88 21.13
C ARG A 102 8.92 5.19 19.95
N ALA A 103 7.68 5.57 19.65
CA ALA A 103 6.94 5.02 18.52
C ALA A 103 7.55 5.46 17.19
N ARG A 104 7.92 6.74 17.09
CA ARG A 104 8.64 7.28 15.92
C ARG A 104 9.95 6.55 15.64
N ALA A 105 10.79 6.36 16.66
CA ALA A 105 12.07 5.67 16.51
C ALA A 105 11.90 4.20 16.05
N ARG A 106 10.87 3.51 16.55
CA ARG A 106 10.50 2.15 16.10
C ARG A 106 10.12 2.14 14.62
N ASP A 107 9.33 3.11 14.18
CA ASP A 107 8.74 3.11 12.84
C ASP A 107 9.67 3.73 11.79
N ALA A 108 10.56 4.67 12.15
CA ALA A 108 11.61 5.21 11.28
C ALA A 108 12.54 4.11 10.71
N THR A 109 12.70 3.00 11.43
CA THR A 109 13.48 1.84 10.98
C THR A 109 12.67 0.88 10.10
N ASN A 110 11.33 0.87 10.23
CA ASN A 110 10.44 -0.15 9.67
C ASN A 110 9.44 0.37 8.61
N TRP A 111 9.41 1.68 8.37
CA TRP A 111 8.40 2.36 7.55
C TRP A 111 8.29 1.82 6.11
N ALA A 112 9.40 1.32 5.54
CA ALA A 112 9.42 0.83 4.17
C ALA A 112 8.59 -0.45 3.96
N ALA A 113 8.24 -1.17 5.03
CA ALA A 113 7.27 -2.27 4.98
C ALA A 113 5.81 -1.77 4.81
N TRP A 114 5.53 -0.54 5.24
CA TRP A 114 4.19 0.06 5.22
C TRP A 114 3.84 0.69 3.87
N VAL A 115 4.81 1.34 3.21
CA VAL A 115 4.57 2.09 1.96
C VAL A 115 4.32 1.21 0.74
N ARG A 116 4.67 -0.08 0.79
CA ARG A 116 4.22 -1.08 -0.20
C ARG A 116 3.20 -2.09 0.34
N GLY A 117 2.69 -1.85 1.56
CA GLY A 117 1.41 -2.33 2.07
C GLY A 117 1.10 -3.81 1.88
N ILE A 118 2.08 -4.71 2.03
CA ILE A 118 1.82 -6.14 1.96
C ILE A 118 2.63 -6.85 3.05
N THR A 119 1.97 -7.11 4.18
CA THR A 119 2.49 -7.96 5.27
C THR A 119 2.22 -9.45 5.00
N SER A 120 1.23 -9.77 4.16
CA SER A 120 0.85 -11.13 3.76
C SER A 120 0.14 -11.12 2.41
N TRP A 121 0.33 -12.16 1.59
CA TRP A 121 -0.36 -12.33 0.31
C TRP A 121 -1.23 -13.58 0.31
N LYS A 122 -2.49 -13.40 -0.11
CA LYS A 122 -3.40 -14.52 -0.35
C LYS A 122 -4.04 -14.31 -1.72
N SER A 123 -3.74 -15.19 -2.66
CA SER A 123 -4.47 -15.23 -3.92
C SER A 123 -5.87 -15.80 -3.67
N SER A 124 -6.89 -15.06 -4.07
CA SER A 124 -8.27 -15.54 -4.12
C SER A 124 -8.85 -15.14 -5.47
N MET A 125 -9.75 -15.98 -6.01
CA MET A 125 -10.34 -15.77 -7.32
C MET A 125 -11.85 -15.91 -7.17
N SER A 126 -12.59 -14.86 -7.51
CA SER A 126 -14.05 -14.92 -7.62
C SER A 126 -14.47 -15.35 -9.04
N PRO A 127 -15.60 -16.04 -9.21
CA PRO A 127 -16.23 -16.13 -10.51
C PRO A 127 -16.61 -14.72 -10.96
N ARG A 128 -16.29 -14.37 -12.22
CA ARG A 128 -16.56 -13.05 -12.80
C ARG A 128 -18.01 -12.63 -12.50
N CYS A 129 -18.18 -11.57 -11.71
CA CYS A 129 -19.46 -10.89 -11.58
C CYS A 129 -19.74 -10.19 -12.92
N SER A 130 -20.82 -10.53 -13.60
CA SER A 130 -21.11 -10.13 -14.98
C SER A 130 -21.56 -8.67 -15.14
N THR A 131 -21.41 -7.82 -14.13
CA THR A 131 -21.92 -6.44 -14.12
C THR A 131 -20.81 -5.42 -13.88
N SER A 132 -20.07 -5.12 -14.94
CA SER A 132 -19.67 -3.77 -15.38
C SER A 132 -18.45 -3.88 -16.30
N ARG A 133 -18.67 -3.75 -17.61
CA ARG A 133 -17.57 -3.37 -18.51
C ARG A 133 -17.17 -1.95 -18.15
N SER A 134 -15.98 -1.78 -17.58
CA SER A 134 -15.30 -0.48 -17.64
C SER A 134 -15.07 -0.12 -19.12
N PRO A 135 -15.20 1.16 -19.52
CA PRO A 135 -14.93 1.55 -20.90
C PRO A 135 -13.47 1.29 -21.22
N ARG A 136 -13.19 0.61 -22.33
CA ARG A 136 -11.85 0.51 -22.89
C ARG A 136 -11.31 1.93 -23.11
N LEU A 137 -10.28 2.32 -22.38
CA LEU A 137 -9.53 3.53 -22.68
C LEU A 137 -8.65 3.25 -23.91
N SER A 138 -9.16 3.62 -25.08
CA SER A 138 -8.35 3.89 -26.24
C SER A 138 -7.52 5.15 -25.99
N GLY A 139 -6.20 5.02 -25.82
CA GLY A 139 -5.33 6.20 -25.82
C GLY A 139 -4.07 6.14 -24.95
N CYS A 140 -3.27 5.06 -25.01
CA CYS A 140 -1.86 5.15 -24.64
C CYS A 140 -1.05 5.52 -25.89
N ALA A 141 -0.70 6.79 -26.03
CA ALA A 141 0.36 7.21 -26.96
C ALA A 141 1.73 6.86 -26.35
N PRO A 142 2.68 6.28 -27.10
CA PRO A 142 4.00 5.95 -26.58
C PRO A 142 4.84 7.22 -26.41
N ALA A 143 5.33 7.45 -25.19
CA ALA A 143 6.39 8.43 -24.94
C ALA A 143 7.65 8.01 -25.72
N ARG A 144 8.04 8.82 -26.72
CA ARG A 144 9.30 8.67 -27.43
C ARG A 144 10.42 9.35 -26.63
N SER A 145 11.56 8.71 -26.68
CA SER A 145 12.89 9.17 -26.28
C SER A 145 13.26 10.56 -26.83
N ALA A 146 13.86 11.39 -25.98
CA ALA A 146 14.92 12.34 -26.30
C ALA A 146 15.81 12.49 -25.06
#